data_AF-A0A261ADT2-F1
#
_entry.id   AF-A0A261ADT2-F1
#
_cell.length_a   1.000
_cell.length_b   1.000
_cell.length_c   1.000
_cell.angle_alpha   90.00
_cell.angle_beta   90.00
_cell.angle_gamma   90.00
#
_symmetry.space_group_name_H-M   'P 1'
#
loop_
_entity.id
_entity.type
_entity.pdbx_description
1 polymer ?
#
loop_
_entity_poly.entity_id
_entity_poly.type
_entity_poly.pdbx_seq_one_letter_code
_entity_poly.pdbx_strand_id
1 'polypeptide(L)'
;MTYENDKPLNELLSLGKKVPTVKRGMTINSTCKFTDVHCRSAQEMGEMETHDIQQIIRDAFNAQRLAVILFGVEKDGKVTGCVLNAGKQDNLRLALDTAVQTEFVPPIENILDAIDVQFLPVDGVENTFLIVIRIKQLRNQKYRLESSMLPRKCTIRFGTSITPNFAKLIDAVPPTDSDFNNTTLTTTSSRISEAPELSKLRRPSLSAILSAISDQKALYLWQKAKIDEMGLSAFKAYMTDRMALGTRTHTKVEEMLKIGHNEKELTEIIDAEKNLAIRNYMKSAFPVILKIQNPEISICEKRVRHPLLAYQGRFDAVVKWNDNWTILDWKTAPARSSFSQQREESLSYASYVRQLAAYASAYNYDVRFEDLPIAKQGLLVSLKEDGAPAELYQIPEEEMENTLSDVKEKLREFWSKVTSSKGTNIDFAYKPPI
;
A
#
# COMPACT_ATOMS: atom_id res chain seq x y z
N MET A 1 -18.99 58.76 20.88
CA MET A 1 -18.93 57.63 21.84
C MET A 1 -17.56 56.99 21.68
N THR A 2 -16.84 56.92 22.78
CA THR A 2 -15.44 56.49 22.93
C THR A 2 -15.26 55.04 22.46
N TYR A 3 -14.26 54.80 21.62
CA TYR A 3 -13.88 53.48 21.11
C TYR A 3 -13.11 52.72 22.20
N GLU A 4 -13.61 51.58 22.64
CA GLU A 4 -12.86 50.62 23.46
C GLU A 4 -11.99 49.74 22.55
N ASN A 5 -10.68 49.75 22.82
CA ASN A 5 -9.63 49.16 21.99
C ASN A 5 -9.34 47.67 22.29
N ASP A 6 -10.16 46.99 23.10
CA ASP A 6 -9.86 45.62 23.58
C ASP A 6 -11.03 44.63 23.41
N LYS A 7 -11.59 44.54 22.20
CA LYS A 7 -12.49 43.42 21.85
C LYS A 7 -11.74 42.33 21.09
N PRO A 8 -11.55 41.12 21.66
CA PRO A 8 -10.77 40.07 21.03
C PRO A 8 -11.44 39.49 19.77
N LEU A 9 -10.66 38.76 18.98
CA LEU A 9 -11.07 37.91 17.85
C LEU A 9 -12.14 36.85 18.24
N ASN A 10 -12.41 36.67 19.53
CA ASN A 10 -13.48 35.82 20.05
C ASN A 10 -14.87 36.25 19.53
N GLU A 11 -15.11 37.54 19.29
CA GLU A 11 -16.34 38.02 18.63
C GLU A 11 -16.40 37.62 17.14
N LEU A 12 -15.25 37.47 16.47
CA LEU A 12 -15.14 37.05 15.07
C LEU A 12 -15.47 35.57 14.86
N LEU A 13 -15.14 34.75 15.85
CA LEU A 13 -15.34 33.30 15.85
C LEU A 13 -16.66 32.85 16.51
N SER A 14 -17.39 33.75 17.19
CA SER A 14 -18.53 33.35 18.03
C SER A 14 -19.93 33.53 17.43
N LEU A 15 -20.10 34.32 16.35
CA LEU A 15 -21.22 34.38 15.39
C LEU A 15 -21.05 35.64 14.50
N GLY A 16 -21.28 35.52 13.20
CA GLY A 16 -20.89 36.51 12.18
C GLY A 16 -21.46 37.94 12.30
N LYS A 17 -20.80 38.86 11.55
CA LYS A 17 -21.15 40.26 11.24
C LYS A 17 -20.85 41.37 12.26
N LYS A 18 -19.87 41.24 13.17
CA LYS A 18 -19.48 42.37 14.05
C LYS A 18 -18.10 42.98 13.85
N VAL A 19 -17.21 42.33 13.10
CA VAL A 19 -15.84 42.86 12.89
C VAL A 19 -15.66 43.31 11.44
N PRO A 20 -15.58 44.63 11.18
CA PRO A 20 -15.43 45.15 9.82
C PRO A 20 -14.00 45.07 9.29
N THR A 21 -12.98 45.05 10.16
CA THR A 21 -11.54 45.00 9.82
C THR A 21 -10.72 44.31 10.91
N VAL A 22 -9.50 43.86 10.59
CA VAL A 22 -8.54 43.28 11.54
C VAL A 22 -7.21 44.02 11.48
N LYS A 23 -6.46 44.15 12.59
CA LYS A 23 -5.14 44.81 12.56
C LYS A 23 -4.03 43.80 12.29
N ARG A 24 -3.03 44.21 11.52
CA ARG A 24 -1.81 43.42 11.29
C ARG A 24 -1.06 43.19 12.62
N GLY A 25 -0.55 41.97 12.81
CA GLY A 25 0.19 41.58 14.02
C GLY A 25 -0.69 41.19 15.21
N MET A 26 -2.02 41.28 15.10
CA MET A 26 -2.93 40.74 16.12
C MET A 26 -2.77 39.23 16.24
N THR A 27 -2.75 38.72 17.47
CA THR A 27 -2.66 37.28 17.75
C THR A 27 -4.04 36.65 17.80
N ILE A 28 -4.18 35.50 17.13
CA ILE A 28 -5.37 34.66 17.16
C ILE A 28 -5.35 33.79 18.41
N ASN A 29 -6.28 34.04 19.33
CA ASN A 29 -6.48 33.21 20.53
C ASN A 29 -7.50 32.10 20.23
N SER A 30 -7.18 30.86 20.60
CA SER A 30 -7.91 29.63 20.24
C SER A 30 -9.17 29.37 21.09
N THR A 31 -9.50 30.24 22.04
CA THR A 31 -10.72 30.15 22.85
C THR A 31 -11.95 30.55 22.01
N CYS A 32 -12.45 29.62 21.22
CA CYS A 32 -13.62 29.82 20.36
C CYS A 32 -14.56 28.62 20.34
N LYS A 33 -15.75 28.81 19.75
CA LYS A 33 -16.77 27.74 19.60
C LYS A 33 -16.37 26.69 18.55
N PHE A 34 -15.36 26.95 17.72
CA PHE A 34 -14.86 25.98 16.76
C PHE A 34 -13.95 24.98 17.47
N THR A 35 -14.30 23.71 17.31
CA THR A 35 -13.53 22.58 17.83
C THR A 35 -12.25 22.30 17.03
N ASP A 36 -12.10 22.94 15.86
CA ASP A 36 -10.93 22.81 15.00
C ASP A 36 -10.58 24.14 14.33
N VAL A 37 -9.32 24.57 14.42
CA VAL A 37 -8.84 25.88 13.93
C VAL A 37 -7.61 25.67 13.05
N HIS A 38 -7.75 25.96 11.76
CA HIS A 38 -6.71 25.78 10.76
C HIS A 38 -6.13 27.14 10.34
N CYS A 39 -5.04 27.57 10.96
CA CYS A 39 -4.29 28.77 10.56
C CYS A 39 -3.29 28.44 9.45
N ARG A 40 -3.26 29.28 8.40
CA ARG A 40 -2.35 29.14 7.25
C ARG A 40 -1.82 30.51 6.83
N SER A 41 -0.53 30.58 6.48
CA SER A 41 0.08 31.79 5.94
C SER A 41 -0.39 32.05 4.50
N ALA A 42 -0.09 33.24 3.96
CA ALA A 42 -0.36 33.54 2.56
C ALA A 42 0.46 32.66 1.60
N GLN A 43 1.67 32.25 2.01
CA GLN A 43 2.48 31.31 1.24
C GLN A 43 1.85 29.92 1.23
N GLU A 44 1.45 29.40 2.39
CA GLU A 44 0.80 28.09 2.49
C GLU A 44 -0.50 28.04 1.69
N MET A 45 -1.28 29.12 1.68
CA MET A 45 -2.45 29.24 0.81
C MET A 45 -2.10 29.08 -0.68
N GLY A 46 -0.96 29.63 -1.13
CA GLY A 46 -0.52 29.53 -2.53
C GLY A 46 -0.01 28.13 -2.93
N GLU A 47 0.34 27.31 -1.94
CA GLU A 47 0.78 25.92 -2.14
C GLU A 47 -0.37 24.90 -2.00
N MET A 48 -1.51 25.34 -1.47
CA MET A 48 -2.68 24.49 -1.26
C MET A 48 -3.51 24.34 -2.53
N GLU A 49 -3.97 23.11 -2.75
CA GLU A 49 -4.94 22.79 -3.78
C GLU A 49 -6.36 22.90 -3.22
N THR A 50 -7.33 23.05 -4.11
CA THR A 50 -8.75 23.04 -3.75
C THR A 50 -9.14 21.77 -2.97
N HIS A 51 -8.48 20.66 -3.30
CA HIS A 51 -8.62 19.37 -2.62
C HIS A 51 -8.30 19.40 -1.13
N ASP A 52 -7.28 20.16 -0.71
CA ASP A 52 -6.90 20.24 0.70
C ASP A 52 -8.02 20.90 1.54
N ILE A 53 -8.69 21.90 0.97
CA ILE A 53 -9.83 22.58 1.61
C ILE A 53 -11.05 21.65 1.68
N GLN A 54 -11.33 20.91 0.59
CA GLN A 54 -12.41 19.91 0.56
C GLN A 54 -12.20 18.82 1.62
N GLN A 55 -10.96 18.36 1.85
CA GLN A 55 -10.64 17.39 2.89
C GLN A 55 -10.93 17.94 4.30
N ILE A 56 -10.51 19.17 4.59
CA ILE A 56 -10.78 19.81 5.90
C ILE A 56 -12.29 19.89 6.15
N ILE A 57 -13.07 20.30 5.14
CA ILE A 57 -14.54 20.37 5.24
C ILE A 57 -15.15 18.98 5.47
N ARG A 58 -14.73 17.97 4.69
CA ARG A 58 -15.17 16.58 4.84
C ARG A 58 -14.89 16.06 6.25
N ASP A 59 -13.67 16.26 6.75
CA ASP A 59 -13.24 15.74 8.04
C ASP A 59 -13.96 16.42 9.20
N ALA A 60 -14.25 17.72 9.07
CA ALA A 60 -15.09 18.45 10.02
C ALA A 60 -16.52 17.88 10.06
N PHE A 61 -17.18 17.68 8.90
CA PHE A 61 -18.52 17.11 8.86
C PHE A 61 -18.56 15.67 9.40
N ASN A 62 -17.63 14.82 8.96
CA ASN A 62 -17.59 13.42 9.36
C ASN A 62 -17.26 13.22 10.84
N ALA A 63 -16.44 14.10 11.41
CA ALA A 63 -16.13 14.09 12.84
C ALA A 63 -17.15 14.84 13.69
N GLN A 64 -18.21 15.40 13.08
CA GLN A 64 -19.22 16.21 13.75
C GLN A 64 -18.60 17.37 14.53
N ARG A 65 -17.65 18.07 13.91
CA ARG A 65 -16.90 19.18 14.48
C ARG A 65 -17.23 20.48 13.75
N LEU A 66 -17.30 21.57 14.53
CA LEU A 66 -17.25 22.91 13.96
C LEU A 66 -15.79 23.24 13.67
N ALA A 67 -15.51 23.74 12.47
CA ALA A 67 -14.16 24.07 12.06
C ALA A 67 -14.07 25.46 11.41
N VAL A 68 -12.90 26.10 11.52
CA VAL A 68 -12.58 27.35 10.83
C VAL A 68 -11.21 27.26 10.17
N ILE A 69 -11.11 27.77 8.94
CA ILE A 69 -9.86 27.90 8.19
C ILE A 69 -9.56 29.40 8.05
N LEU A 70 -8.34 29.79 8.41
CA LEU A 70 -7.87 31.16 8.46
C LEU A 70 -6.64 31.30 7.57
N PHE A 71 -6.74 32.04 6.47
CA PHE A 71 -5.60 32.34 5.60
C PHE A 71 -5.07 33.76 5.85
N GLY A 72 -3.74 33.88 5.92
CA GLY A 72 -3.05 35.11 6.29
C GLY A 72 -2.72 35.17 7.78
N VAL A 73 -2.42 34.01 8.38
CA VAL A 73 -2.03 33.86 9.78
C VAL A 73 -0.74 33.06 9.86
N GLU A 74 0.28 33.60 10.52
CA GLU A 74 1.56 32.93 10.69
C GLU A 74 1.51 31.83 11.77
N LYS A 75 2.56 31.01 11.83
CA LYS A 75 2.67 29.90 12.81
C LYS A 75 2.64 30.37 14.26
N ASP A 76 3.05 31.60 14.53
CA ASP A 76 2.97 32.23 15.85
C ASP A 76 1.58 32.80 16.18
N GLY A 77 0.60 32.58 15.29
CA GLY A 77 -0.78 33.02 15.43
C GLY A 77 -1.00 34.48 15.05
N LYS A 78 -0.01 35.20 14.50
CA LYS A 78 -0.18 36.59 14.12
C LYS A 78 -0.82 36.76 12.74
N VAL A 79 -1.74 37.71 12.64
CA VAL A 79 -2.39 38.08 11.37
C VAL A 79 -1.41 38.87 10.49
N THR A 80 -1.10 38.33 9.31
CA THR A 80 -0.35 38.99 8.23
C THR A 80 -1.23 39.38 7.05
N GLY A 81 -2.28 38.60 6.80
CA GLY A 81 -3.22 38.78 5.68
C GLY A 81 -2.71 38.24 4.34
N CYS A 82 -3.61 38.19 3.37
CA CYS A 82 -3.38 37.76 2.00
C CYS A 82 -3.66 38.91 1.03
N VAL A 83 -2.72 39.19 0.10
CA VAL A 83 -2.90 40.23 -0.92
C VAL A 83 -3.85 39.74 -2.00
N LEU A 84 -5.04 40.34 -2.08
CA LEU A 84 -6.13 39.96 -2.96
C LEU A 84 -6.83 41.20 -3.53
N ASN A 85 -6.89 41.29 -4.87
CA ASN A 85 -7.78 42.24 -5.53
C ASN A 85 -9.21 41.67 -5.63
N ALA A 86 -10.18 42.51 -6.01
CA ALA A 86 -11.59 42.11 -6.11
C ALA A 86 -11.81 40.86 -6.99
N GLY A 87 -11.18 40.80 -8.16
CA GLY A 87 -11.28 39.63 -9.04
C GLY A 87 -10.74 38.33 -8.43
N LYS A 88 -9.66 38.38 -7.65
CA LYS A 88 -9.13 37.22 -6.94
C LYS A 88 -10.05 36.76 -5.81
N GLN A 89 -10.75 37.68 -5.14
CA GLN A 89 -11.73 37.32 -4.10
C GLN A 89 -12.92 36.57 -4.72
N ASP A 90 -13.44 37.07 -5.83
CA ASP A 90 -14.57 36.44 -6.52
C ASP A 90 -14.19 35.07 -7.10
N ASN A 91 -12.99 34.96 -7.69
CA ASN A 91 -12.45 33.68 -8.16
C ASN A 91 -12.31 32.67 -7.02
N LEU A 92 -11.84 33.09 -5.84
CA LEU A 92 -11.70 32.20 -4.70
C LEU A 92 -13.06 31.72 -4.17
N ARG A 93 -14.05 32.63 -4.07
CA ARG A 93 -15.42 32.25 -3.70
C ARG A 93 -16.01 31.24 -4.69
N LEU A 94 -15.94 31.55 -5.98
CA LEU A 94 -16.48 30.70 -7.03
C LEU A 94 -15.81 29.33 -7.07
N ALA A 95 -14.48 29.28 -6.93
CA ALA A 95 -13.72 28.04 -6.89
C ALA A 95 -14.15 27.18 -5.69
N LEU A 96 -14.30 27.78 -4.50
CA LEU A 96 -14.74 27.04 -3.32
C LEU A 96 -16.18 26.55 -3.44
N ASP A 97 -17.10 27.41 -3.89
CA ASP A 97 -18.51 27.04 -4.07
C ASP A 97 -18.65 25.88 -5.06
N THR A 98 -17.97 25.97 -6.21
CA THR A 98 -17.95 24.90 -7.22
C THR A 98 -17.39 23.61 -6.62
N ALA A 99 -16.25 23.70 -5.93
CA ALA A 99 -15.57 22.56 -5.32
C ALA A 99 -16.39 21.85 -4.25
N VAL A 100 -17.20 22.58 -3.48
CA VAL A 100 -18.07 21.99 -2.45
C VAL A 100 -19.32 21.36 -3.09
N GLN A 101 -19.83 21.95 -4.17
CA GLN A 101 -21.03 21.46 -4.88
C GLN A 101 -20.78 20.19 -5.69
N THR A 102 -19.64 20.08 -6.37
CA THR A 102 -19.39 18.97 -7.29
C THR A 102 -18.78 17.76 -6.60
N GLU A 103 -17.99 17.97 -5.55
CA GLU A 103 -17.10 16.93 -5.06
C GLU A 103 -17.70 16.04 -3.98
N PHE A 104 -18.67 16.54 -3.20
CA PHE A 104 -19.13 15.80 -2.03
C PHE A 104 -20.17 14.74 -2.40
N VAL A 105 -19.94 13.51 -1.94
CA VAL A 105 -20.87 12.39 -2.07
C VAL A 105 -21.26 11.89 -0.68
N PRO A 106 -22.54 11.97 -0.29
CA PRO A 106 -23.63 12.60 -1.02
C PRO A 106 -23.46 14.14 -1.10
N PRO A 107 -24.13 14.83 -2.04
CA PRO A 107 -24.02 16.29 -2.15
C PRO A 107 -24.37 17.01 -0.85
N ILE A 108 -23.66 18.09 -0.55
CA ILE A 108 -23.97 18.91 0.63
C ILE A 108 -25.21 19.76 0.32
N GLU A 109 -26.31 19.48 1.01
CA GLU A 109 -27.52 20.28 0.94
C GLU A 109 -27.37 21.58 1.77
N ASN A 110 -27.91 22.70 1.28
CA ASN A 110 -27.89 24.01 1.95
C ASN A 110 -26.48 24.50 2.32
N ILE A 111 -25.58 24.56 1.33
CA ILE A 111 -24.16 24.91 1.53
C ILE A 111 -23.99 26.25 2.24
N LEU A 112 -24.78 27.27 1.90
CA LEU A 112 -24.67 28.62 2.48
C LEU A 112 -24.94 28.64 4.00
N ASP A 113 -25.76 27.71 4.48
CA ASP A 113 -26.03 27.55 5.91
C ASP A 113 -24.85 26.84 6.60
N ALA A 114 -24.27 25.84 5.92
CA ALA A 114 -23.21 25.01 6.45
C ALA A 114 -21.83 25.68 6.41
N ILE A 115 -21.52 26.43 5.35
CA ILE A 115 -20.21 27.01 5.07
C ILE A 115 -20.36 28.50 4.79
N ASP A 116 -19.43 29.30 5.30
CA ASP A 116 -19.39 30.76 5.07
C ASP A 116 -17.96 31.23 4.83
N VAL A 117 -17.80 32.12 3.86
CA VAL A 117 -16.51 32.69 3.47
C VAL A 117 -16.53 34.19 3.65
N GLN A 118 -15.61 34.71 4.45
CA GLN A 118 -15.45 36.14 4.68
C GLN A 118 -14.04 36.61 4.35
N PHE A 119 -13.98 37.82 3.79
CA PHE A 119 -12.74 38.54 3.53
C PHE A 119 -12.74 39.76 4.42
N LEU A 120 -11.86 39.77 5.40
CA LEU A 120 -11.78 40.83 6.41
C LEU A 120 -10.58 41.72 6.04
N PRO A 121 -10.79 43.00 5.69
CA PRO A 121 -9.70 43.90 5.38
C PRO A 121 -8.71 44.01 6.54
N VAL A 122 -7.42 43.98 6.23
CA VAL A 122 -6.35 44.26 7.19
C VAL A 122 -6.13 45.78 7.25
N ASP A 123 -6.38 46.35 8.42
CA ASP A 123 -6.33 47.79 8.64
C ASP A 123 -4.94 48.36 8.32
N GLY A 124 -4.92 49.49 7.61
CA GLY A 124 -3.70 50.16 7.17
C GLY A 124 -2.91 49.44 6.07
N VAL A 125 -3.44 48.37 5.45
CA VAL A 125 -2.76 47.65 4.37
C VAL A 125 -3.69 47.49 3.16
N GLU A 126 -3.36 48.16 2.05
CA GLU A 126 -4.17 48.09 0.83
C GLU A 126 -4.27 46.67 0.27
N ASN A 127 -5.45 46.32 -0.24
CA ASN A 127 -5.75 45.06 -0.92
C ASN A 127 -5.35 43.80 -0.13
N THR A 128 -5.32 43.87 1.20
CA THR A 128 -4.87 42.76 2.05
C THR A 128 -5.99 42.33 2.97
N PHE A 129 -6.28 41.02 3.00
CA PHE A 129 -7.44 40.47 3.69
C PHE A 129 -7.06 39.24 4.50
N LEU A 130 -7.63 39.11 5.70
CA LEU A 130 -7.73 37.83 6.40
C LEU A 130 -8.92 37.07 5.81
N ILE A 131 -8.67 35.88 5.27
CA ILE A 131 -9.72 35.04 4.69
C ILE A 131 -10.18 34.06 5.76
N VAL A 132 -11.49 34.00 5.98
CA VAL A 132 -12.10 33.17 7.02
C VAL A 132 -13.14 32.26 6.37
N ILE A 133 -12.89 30.95 6.40
CA ILE A 133 -13.85 29.93 5.95
C ILE A 133 -14.38 29.21 7.19
N ARG A 134 -15.68 29.30 7.44
CA ARG A 134 -16.35 28.71 8.62
C ARG A 134 -17.20 27.54 8.23
N ILE A 135 -17.04 26.42 8.91
CA ILE A 135 -17.92 25.25 8.87
C ILE A 135 -18.80 25.33 10.12
N LYS A 136 -20.03 25.81 9.94
CA LYS A 136 -20.92 26.30 11.01
C LYS A 136 -21.97 25.28 11.45
N GLN A 137 -22.03 24.12 10.82
CA GLN A 137 -23.10 23.15 11.05
C GLN A 137 -22.56 21.75 11.25
N LEU A 138 -23.12 21.04 12.22
CA LEU A 138 -22.88 19.62 12.43
C LEU A 138 -23.77 18.83 11.48
N ARG A 139 -23.24 17.74 10.90
CA ARG A 139 -23.98 16.86 10.01
C ARG A 139 -23.96 15.44 10.56
N ASN A 140 -25.09 14.73 10.44
CA ASN A 140 -25.22 13.32 10.83
C ASN A 140 -24.96 12.37 9.65
N GLN A 141 -24.61 12.92 8.50
CA GLN A 141 -24.33 12.20 7.27
C GLN A 141 -22.81 12.10 7.07
N LYS A 142 -22.35 10.94 6.58
CA LYS A 142 -20.96 10.75 6.19
C LYS A 142 -20.76 11.19 4.75
N TYR A 143 -19.78 12.04 4.53
CA TYR A 143 -19.38 12.55 3.23
C TYR A 143 -18.07 11.93 2.75
N ARG A 144 -17.96 11.72 1.44
CA ARG A 144 -16.75 11.36 0.71
C ARG A 144 -16.53 12.38 -0.40
N LEU A 145 -15.32 12.43 -0.96
CA LEU A 145 -15.02 13.26 -2.13
C LEU A 145 -15.14 12.41 -3.41
N GLU A 146 -15.63 12.94 -4.51
CA GLU A 146 -15.78 12.23 -5.78
C GLU A 146 -14.41 11.86 -6.37
N SER A 147 -13.40 12.74 -6.26
CA SER A 147 -11.99 12.41 -6.55
C SER A 147 -11.44 11.31 -5.65
N SER A 148 -12.02 11.08 -4.46
CA SER A 148 -11.69 9.92 -3.64
C SER A 148 -12.39 8.63 -4.11
N MET A 149 -13.37 8.72 -5.02
CA MET A 149 -13.99 7.58 -5.69
C MET A 149 -13.13 7.07 -6.85
N LEU A 150 -12.34 7.93 -7.50
CA LEU A 150 -11.36 7.50 -8.50
C LEU A 150 -10.05 7.12 -7.81
N PRO A 151 -9.62 5.85 -7.88
CA PRO A 151 -8.36 5.45 -7.26
C PRO A 151 -7.21 6.27 -7.84
N ARG A 152 -6.44 6.93 -6.98
CA ARG A 152 -5.18 7.55 -7.40
C ARG A 152 -4.28 6.46 -7.95
N LYS A 153 -3.89 6.58 -9.22
CA LYS A 153 -2.97 5.66 -9.87
C LYS A 153 -1.54 6.07 -9.57
N CYS A 154 -0.73 5.13 -9.08
CA CYS A 154 0.67 5.36 -8.81
C CYS A 154 1.59 4.34 -9.48
N THR A 155 2.84 4.71 -9.69
CA THR A 155 3.94 3.84 -10.08
C THR A 155 4.93 3.77 -8.94
N ILE A 156 5.25 2.56 -8.52
CA ILE A 156 6.11 2.27 -7.38
C ILE A 156 7.43 1.74 -7.93
N ARG A 157 8.53 2.43 -7.64
CA ARG A 157 9.89 1.95 -7.89
C ARG A 157 10.40 1.25 -6.63
N PHE A 158 10.93 0.03 -6.73
CA PHE A 158 11.36 -0.76 -5.57
C PHE A 158 12.61 -1.61 -5.89
N GLY A 159 13.16 -2.31 -4.90
CA GLY A 159 14.42 -3.04 -5.02
C GLY A 159 15.62 -2.17 -4.65
N THR A 160 16.68 -2.19 -5.44
CA THR A 160 17.89 -1.38 -5.21
C THR A 160 18.01 -0.28 -6.26
N SER A 161 18.84 0.73 -6.00
CA SER A 161 19.20 1.75 -6.98
C SER A 161 19.94 1.17 -8.20
N ILE A 162 20.62 0.02 -8.05
CA ILE A 162 21.35 -0.70 -9.12
C ILE A 162 20.39 -1.47 -10.02
N THR A 163 19.46 -2.25 -9.44
CA THR A 163 18.46 -3.02 -10.19
C THR A 163 17.04 -2.65 -9.71
N PRO A 164 16.53 -1.47 -10.10
CA PRO A 164 15.20 -1.06 -9.71
C PRO A 164 14.14 -1.84 -10.50
N ASN A 165 13.07 -2.22 -9.80
CA ASN A 165 11.86 -2.77 -10.38
C ASN A 165 10.73 -1.74 -10.30
N PHE A 166 9.68 -1.94 -11.11
CA PHE A 166 8.55 -1.01 -11.19
C PHE A 166 7.21 -1.75 -11.15
N ALA A 167 6.36 -1.41 -10.18
CA ALA A 167 4.95 -1.76 -10.17
C ALA A 167 4.16 -0.55 -10.69
N LYS A 168 3.66 -0.65 -11.93
CA LYS A 168 3.05 0.48 -12.64
C LYS A 168 1.54 0.50 -12.47
N LEU A 169 1.00 1.71 -12.38
CA LEU A 169 -0.44 1.99 -12.41
C LEU A 169 -1.24 1.23 -11.33
N ILE A 170 -0.66 1.13 -10.14
CA ILE A 170 -1.33 0.59 -8.96
C ILE A 170 -2.43 1.56 -8.53
N ASP A 171 -3.62 1.05 -8.30
CA ASP A 171 -4.73 1.83 -7.76
C ASP A 171 -4.56 1.92 -6.23
N ALA A 172 -4.26 3.13 -5.72
CA ALA A 172 -3.86 3.36 -4.34
C ALA A 172 -5.04 3.34 -3.36
N VAL A 173 -5.70 2.18 -3.25
CA VAL A 173 -6.83 1.91 -2.35
C VAL A 173 -6.33 0.98 -1.23
N PRO A 174 -5.98 1.52 -0.05
CA PRO A 174 -5.49 0.70 1.06
C PRO A 174 -6.64 -0.10 1.72
N PRO A 175 -6.33 -1.19 2.43
CA PRO A 175 -7.28 -1.85 3.32
C PRO A 175 -7.66 -0.95 4.49
N THR A 176 -8.84 -1.17 5.08
CA THR A 176 -9.25 -0.54 6.34
C THR A 176 -8.60 -1.22 7.54
N ASP A 177 -8.61 -0.57 8.71
CA ASP A 177 -8.13 -1.20 9.96
C ASP A 177 -8.93 -2.47 10.32
N SER A 178 -10.22 -2.47 10.01
CA SER A 178 -11.08 -3.64 10.21
C SER A 178 -10.66 -4.80 9.30
N ASP A 179 -10.26 -4.53 8.06
CA ASP A 179 -9.78 -5.56 7.13
C ASP A 179 -8.54 -6.27 7.68
N PHE A 180 -7.60 -5.51 8.24
CA PHE A 180 -6.40 -6.07 8.87
C PHE A 180 -6.71 -6.89 10.14
N ASN A 181 -7.61 -6.39 10.99
CA ASN A 181 -7.90 -7.04 12.28
C ASN A 181 -8.72 -8.33 12.11
N ASN A 182 -9.60 -8.38 11.12
CA ASN A 182 -10.48 -9.53 10.89
C ASN A 182 -9.84 -10.63 10.01
N THR A 183 -8.67 -10.36 9.41
CA THR A 183 -7.98 -11.34 8.58
C THR A 183 -7.09 -12.27 9.41
N THR A 184 -7.40 -13.56 9.37
CA THR A 184 -6.59 -14.69 9.87
C THR A 184 -6.47 -15.76 8.78
N LEU A 185 -5.66 -16.81 8.95
CA LEU A 185 -5.63 -17.94 8.00
C LEU A 185 -6.85 -18.85 8.09
N THR A 186 -7.58 -18.84 9.21
CA THR A 186 -8.49 -19.91 9.60
C THR A 186 -9.96 -19.52 9.76
N THR A 187 -10.27 -18.23 9.90
CA THR A 187 -11.61 -17.77 10.30
C THR A 187 -12.59 -17.48 9.16
N THR A 188 -12.33 -17.91 7.92
CA THR A 188 -13.31 -17.71 6.85
C THR A 188 -14.35 -18.83 6.84
N SER A 189 -15.54 -18.53 7.36
CA SER A 189 -16.74 -19.37 7.18
C SER A 189 -17.15 -19.50 5.71
N SER A 190 -16.72 -18.55 4.87
CA SER A 190 -16.89 -18.52 3.43
C SER A 190 -15.83 -17.61 2.79
N ARG A 191 -15.42 -17.91 1.56
CA ARG A 191 -14.55 -17.00 0.78
C ARG A 191 -15.33 -15.73 0.41
N ILE A 192 -14.62 -14.63 0.11
CA ILE A 192 -15.22 -13.30 -0.04
C ILE A 192 -15.24 -12.89 -1.51
N SER A 193 -16.43 -12.55 -2.01
CA SER A 193 -16.60 -11.93 -3.33
C SER A 193 -16.26 -10.43 -3.26
N GLU A 194 -15.40 -9.96 -4.16
CA GLU A 194 -15.13 -8.53 -4.29
C GLU A 194 -16.30 -7.84 -4.98
N ALA A 195 -16.66 -6.64 -4.51
CA ALA A 195 -17.55 -5.77 -5.26
C ALA A 195 -16.98 -5.53 -6.69
N PRO A 196 -17.82 -5.44 -7.73
CA PRO A 196 -17.37 -5.30 -9.13
C PRO A 196 -16.40 -4.14 -9.40
N GLU A 197 -16.49 -3.06 -8.62
CA GLU A 197 -15.56 -1.93 -8.72
C GLU A 197 -14.20 -2.23 -8.09
N LEU A 198 -14.18 -2.98 -6.98
CA LEU A 198 -12.94 -3.39 -6.32
C LEU A 198 -12.20 -4.46 -7.14
N SER A 199 -12.90 -5.35 -7.83
CA SER A 199 -12.27 -6.39 -8.66
C SER A 199 -11.52 -5.83 -9.87
N LYS A 200 -11.86 -4.61 -10.32
CA LYS A 200 -11.17 -3.92 -11.43
C LYS A 200 -9.88 -3.22 -11.00
N LEU A 201 -9.65 -3.04 -9.68
CA LEU A 201 -8.48 -2.35 -9.17
C LEU A 201 -7.19 -3.13 -9.42
N ARG A 202 -6.14 -2.44 -9.86
CA ARG A 202 -4.78 -2.97 -9.98
C ARG A 202 -4.10 -2.95 -8.63
N ARG A 203 -4.00 -4.13 -8.01
CA ARG A 203 -3.31 -4.33 -6.73
C ARG A 203 -1.80 -4.58 -6.96
N PRO A 204 -0.93 -4.10 -6.07
CA PRO A 204 0.48 -4.43 -6.13
C PRO A 204 0.70 -5.92 -5.86
N SER A 205 1.76 -6.50 -6.46
CA SER A 205 2.12 -7.88 -6.16
C SER A 205 2.71 -7.97 -4.75
N LEU A 206 2.50 -9.10 -4.07
CA LEU A 206 3.11 -9.36 -2.77
C LEU A 206 4.64 -9.19 -2.80
N SER A 207 5.29 -9.68 -3.86
CA SER A 207 6.74 -9.52 -4.07
C SER A 207 7.17 -8.05 -4.18
N ALA A 208 6.36 -7.20 -4.82
CA ALA A 208 6.64 -5.77 -4.92
C ALA A 208 6.49 -5.07 -3.56
N ILE A 209 5.42 -5.42 -2.82
CA ILE A 209 5.17 -4.90 -1.47
C ILE A 209 6.33 -5.24 -0.54
N LEU A 210 6.64 -6.54 -0.39
CA LEU A 210 7.69 -7.01 0.51
C LEU A 210 9.05 -6.43 0.13
N SER A 211 9.37 -6.33 -1.17
CA SER A 211 10.64 -5.73 -1.60
C SER A 211 10.71 -4.22 -1.33
N ALA A 212 9.60 -3.49 -1.42
CA ALA A 212 9.54 -2.04 -1.20
C ALA A 212 9.76 -1.62 0.27
N ILE A 213 9.48 -2.51 1.21
CA ILE A 213 9.55 -2.23 2.67
C ILE A 213 10.64 -3.02 3.40
N SER A 214 11.28 -3.98 2.73
CA SER A 214 12.41 -4.73 3.30
C SER A 214 13.70 -3.93 3.17
N ASP A 215 14.64 -4.16 4.11
CA ASP A 215 16.00 -3.62 3.98
C ASP A 215 16.73 -4.31 2.82
N GLN A 216 17.05 -3.56 1.77
CA GLN A 216 17.76 -4.05 0.59
C GLN A 216 19.27 -3.79 0.63
N LYS A 217 19.83 -3.35 1.77
CA LYS A 217 21.26 -3.06 1.92
C LYS A 217 22.14 -4.27 1.57
N ALA A 218 21.83 -5.45 2.10
CA ALA A 218 22.60 -6.66 1.82
C ALA A 218 22.58 -7.02 0.33
N LEU A 219 21.41 -6.93 -0.30
CA LEU A 219 21.25 -7.15 -1.74
C LEU A 219 22.07 -6.12 -2.53
N TYR A 220 21.97 -4.83 -2.18
CA TYR A 220 22.74 -3.77 -2.83
C TYR A 220 24.25 -4.01 -2.76
N LEU A 221 24.78 -4.38 -1.58
CA LEU A 221 26.20 -4.65 -1.40
C LEU A 221 26.66 -5.86 -2.21
N TRP A 222 25.86 -6.94 -2.24
CA TRP A 222 26.14 -8.10 -3.08
C TRP A 222 26.14 -7.75 -4.57
N GLN A 223 25.19 -6.95 -5.04
CA GLN A 223 25.14 -6.49 -6.42
C GLN A 223 26.36 -5.65 -6.77
N LYS A 224 26.77 -4.73 -5.89
CA LYS A 224 27.98 -3.93 -6.07
C LYS A 224 29.22 -4.81 -6.20
N ALA A 225 29.42 -5.72 -5.25
CA ALA A 225 30.55 -6.65 -5.29
C ALA A 225 30.58 -7.51 -6.57
N LYS A 226 29.41 -7.99 -7.03
CA LYS A 226 29.31 -8.74 -8.29
C LYS A 226 29.61 -7.88 -9.51
N ILE A 227 29.18 -6.62 -9.53
CA ILE A 227 29.52 -5.68 -10.60
C ILE A 227 31.03 -5.39 -10.61
N ASP A 228 31.66 -5.25 -9.45
CA ASP A 228 33.11 -5.04 -9.36
C ASP A 228 33.89 -6.27 -9.87
N GLU A 229 33.34 -7.48 -9.71
CA GLU A 229 33.92 -8.75 -10.18
C GLU A 229 33.80 -8.97 -11.70
N MET A 230 32.62 -8.75 -12.28
CA MET A 230 32.34 -9.12 -13.70
C MET A 230 32.02 -7.95 -14.62
N GLY A 231 31.86 -6.74 -14.09
CA GLY A 231 31.40 -5.56 -14.81
C GLY A 231 29.88 -5.50 -14.98
N LEU A 232 29.36 -4.28 -15.17
CA LEU A 232 27.91 -4.01 -15.20
C LEU A 232 27.17 -4.75 -16.34
N SER A 233 27.76 -4.84 -17.52
CA SER A 233 27.14 -5.50 -18.67
C SER A 233 27.00 -7.00 -18.46
N ALA A 234 28.06 -7.67 -17.98
CA ALA A 234 28.01 -9.09 -17.66
C ALA A 234 27.08 -9.37 -16.48
N PHE A 235 27.04 -8.48 -15.47
CA PHE A 235 26.09 -8.58 -14.37
C PHE A 235 24.62 -8.51 -14.82
N LYS A 236 24.28 -7.62 -15.76
CA LYS A 236 22.93 -7.55 -16.33
C LYS A 236 22.54 -8.83 -17.07
N ALA A 237 23.45 -9.38 -17.87
CA ALA A 237 23.24 -10.67 -18.54
C ALA A 237 23.05 -11.80 -17.52
N TYR A 238 23.93 -11.87 -16.53
CA TYR A 238 23.86 -12.83 -15.42
C TYR A 238 22.52 -12.79 -14.67
N MET A 239 22.01 -11.60 -14.32
CA MET A 239 20.70 -11.46 -13.67
C MET A 239 19.54 -11.92 -14.56
N THR A 240 19.62 -11.63 -15.86
CA THR A 240 18.61 -12.05 -16.85
C THR A 240 18.60 -13.57 -16.98
N ASP A 241 19.77 -14.19 -17.11
CA ASP A 241 19.92 -15.64 -17.23
C ASP A 241 19.45 -16.37 -15.97
N ARG A 242 19.74 -15.83 -14.78
CA ARG A 242 19.24 -16.39 -13.52
C ARG A 242 17.72 -16.36 -13.41
N MET A 243 17.08 -15.25 -13.80
CA MET A 243 15.61 -15.14 -13.79
C MET A 243 14.98 -16.11 -14.79
N ALA A 244 15.57 -16.23 -15.99
CA ALA A 244 15.12 -17.16 -17.01
C ALA A 244 15.29 -18.64 -16.55
N LEU A 245 16.41 -18.96 -15.91
CA LEU A 245 16.67 -20.29 -15.34
C LEU A 245 15.60 -20.64 -14.30
N GLY A 246 15.37 -19.77 -13.32
CA GLY A 246 14.33 -19.96 -12.31
C GLY A 246 12.95 -20.16 -12.93
N THR A 247 12.55 -19.31 -13.86
CA THR A 247 11.25 -19.42 -14.54
C THR A 247 11.08 -20.77 -15.25
N ARG A 248 12.09 -21.21 -16.01
CA ARG A 248 12.05 -22.50 -16.70
C ARG A 248 12.05 -23.69 -15.74
N THR A 249 12.79 -23.59 -14.64
CA THR A 249 12.76 -24.60 -13.57
C THR A 249 11.36 -24.74 -12.99
N HIS A 250 10.69 -23.64 -12.63
CA HIS A 250 9.32 -23.70 -12.12
C HIS A 250 8.36 -24.31 -13.14
N THR A 251 8.45 -23.95 -14.42
CA THR A 251 7.65 -24.60 -15.49
C THR A 251 7.86 -26.11 -15.54
N LYS A 252 9.11 -26.58 -15.42
CA LYS A 252 9.41 -28.01 -15.46
C LYS A 252 8.97 -28.76 -14.21
N VAL A 253 9.12 -28.16 -13.04
CA VAL A 253 8.65 -28.76 -11.78
C VAL A 253 7.12 -28.79 -11.73
N GLU A 254 6.43 -27.79 -12.27
CA GLU A 254 4.98 -27.80 -12.45
C GLU A 254 4.53 -28.96 -13.37
N GLU A 255 5.22 -29.16 -14.50
CA GLU A 255 4.97 -30.27 -15.43
C GLU A 255 5.12 -31.62 -14.72
N MET A 256 6.21 -31.79 -13.96
CA MET A 256 6.43 -32.99 -13.14
C MET A 256 5.31 -33.20 -12.09
N LEU A 257 4.88 -32.13 -11.40
CA LEU A 257 3.82 -32.24 -10.40
C LEU A 257 2.49 -32.70 -11.01
N LYS A 258 2.18 -32.28 -12.25
CA LYS A 258 0.98 -32.72 -12.97
C LYS A 258 1.04 -34.17 -13.44
N ILE A 259 2.22 -34.68 -13.75
CA ILE A 259 2.44 -36.10 -14.07
C ILE A 259 2.21 -36.97 -12.82
N GLY A 260 2.54 -36.44 -11.63
CA GLY A 260 2.19 -37.05 -10.35
C GLY A 260 3.11 -38.20 -9.97
N HIS A 261 2.57 -39.42 -9.85
CA HIS A 261 3.34 -40.59 -9.38
C HIS A 261 3.81 -41.52 -10.50
N ASN A 262 3.67 -41.12 -11.77
CA ASN A 262 4.19 -41.89 -12.88
C ASN A 262 5.72 -41.73 -12.98
N GLU A 263 6.47 -42.51 -12.19
CA GLU A 263 7.94 -42.45 -12.10
C GLU A 263 8.64 -42.63 -13.46
N LYS A 264 8.08 -43.47 -14.34
CA LYS A 264 8.64 -43.71 -15.68
C LYS A 264 8.61 -42.43 -16.51
N GLU A 265 7.44 -41.81 -16.62
CA GLU A 265 7.25 -40.58 -17.37
C GLU A 265 8.06 -39.42 -16.77
N LEU A 266 8.12 -39.32 -15.43
CA LEU A 266 8.98 -38.36 -14.74
C LEU A 266 10.45 -38.53 -15.09
N THR A 267 10.95 -39.76 -15.10
CA THR A 267 12.34 -40.05 -15.47
C THR A 267 12.61 -39.67 -16.93
N GLU A 268 11.69 -40.00 -17.84
CA GLU A 268 11.80 -39.66 -19.26
C GLU A 268 11.90 -38.15 -19.49
N ILE A 269 11.06 -37.33 -18.83
CA ILE A 269 11.13 -35.87 -18.99
C ILE A 269 12.36 -35.25 -18.33
N ILE A 270 12.85 -35.82 -17.22
CA ILE A 270 14.10 -35.40 -16.59
C ILE A 270 15.28 -35.67 -17.54
N ASP A 271 15.36 -36.87 -18.11
CA ASP A 271 16.48 -37.26 -18.97
C ASP A 271 16.44 -36.54 -20.33
N ALA A 272 15.25 -36.15 -20.80
CA ALA A 272 15.08 -35.32 -21.99
C ALA A 272 15.53 -33.85 -21.81
N GLU A 273 15.67 -33.36 -20.57
CA GLU A 273 16.09 -31.97 -20.32
C GLU A 273 17.58 -31.77 -20.64
N LYS A 274 17.82 -30.91 -21.64
CA LYS A 274 19.15 -30.62 -22.18
C LYS A 274 19.95 -29.67 -21.29
N ASN A 275 19.27 -28.77 -20.58
CA ASN A 275 19.94 -27.88 -19.66
C ASN A 275 20.29 -28.62 -18.36
N LEU A 276 21.58 -28.83 -18.13
CA LEU A 276 22.09 -29.56 -16.96
C LEU A 276 21.57 -28.99 -15.63
N ALA A 277 21.52 -27.67 -15.47
CA ALA A 277 21.07 -27.05 -14.23
C ALA A 277 19.58 -27.27 -13.99
N ILE A 278 18.74 -27.11 -15.02
CA ILE A 278 17.29 -27.39 -14.93
C ILE A 278 17.07 -28.87 -14.61
N ARG A 279 17.75 -29.78 -15.33
CA ARG A 279 17.68 -31.22 -15.08
C ARG A 279 18.05 -31.57 -13.64
N ASN A 280 19.08 -30.95 -13.09
CA ASN A 280 19.47 -31.16 -11.70
C ASN A 280 18.39 -30.68 -10.72
N TYR A 281 17.80 -29.49 -10.93
CA TYR A 281 16.68 -29.05 -10.10
C TYR A 281 15.46 -29.98 -10.23
N MET A 282 15.17 -30.51 -11.41
CA MET A 282 14.13 -31.52 -11.61
C MET A 282 14.43 -32.80 -10.81
N LYS A 283 15.67 -33.32 -10.88
CA LYS A 283 16.12 -34.47 -10.07
C LYS A 283 15.98 -34.20 -8.56
N SER A 284 16.28 -32.97 -8.13
CA SER A 284 16.12 -32.53 -6.75
C SER A 284 14.65 -32.53 -6.31
N ALA A 285 13.73 -32.09 -7.17
CA ALA A 285 12.28 -32.05 -6.92
C ALA A 285 11.62 -33.44 -6.95
N PHE A 286 12.16 -34.37 -7.74
CA PHE A 286 11.55 -35.67 -8.02
C PHE A 286 11.14 -36.45 -6.75
N PRO A 287 11.99 -36.64 -5.72
CA PRO A 287 11.59 -37.33 -4.49
C PRO A 287 10.49 -36.61 -3.69
N VAL A 288 10.35 -35.29 -3.85
CA VAL A 288 9.31 -34.50 -3.17
C VAL A 288 7.96 -34.73 -3.83
N ILE A 289 7.93 -34.75 -5.16
CA ILE A 289 6.71 -34.97 -5.94
C ILE A 289 6.12 -36.35 -5.64
N LEU A 290 6.96 -37.38 -5.50
CA LEU A 290 6.51 -38.72 -5.11
C LEU A 290 5.92 -38.79 -3.69
N LYS A 291 6.26 -37.84 -2.81
CA LYS A 291 5.71 -37.75 -1.44
C LYS A 291 4.43 -36.94 -1.36
N ILE A 292 4.14 -36.07 -2.34
CA ILE A 292 2.89 -35.32 -2.38
C ILE A 292 1.74 -36.31 -2.57
N GLN A 293 0.70 -36.19 -1.75
CA GLN A 293 -0.47 -37.06 -1.82
C GLN A 293 -1.41 -36.55 -2.90
N ASN A 294 -1.92 -37.45 -3.74
CA ASN A 294 -2.83 -37.11 -4.83
C ASN A 294 -2.35 -35.90 -5.67
N PRO A 295 -1.12 -35.94 -6.22
CA PRO A 295 -0.55 -34.80 -6.94
C PRO A 295 -1.42 -34.33 -8.12
N GLU A 296 -2.25 -35.20 -8.70
CA GLU A 296 -3.20 -34.92 -9.78
C GLU A 296 -4.28 -33.88 -9.42
N ILE A 297 -4.59 -33.69 -8.13
CA ILE A 297 -5.54 -32.66 -7.66
C ILE A 297 -4.84 -31.39 -7.14
N SER A 298 -3.53 -31.27 -7.34
CA SER A 298 -2.77 -30.07 -6.97
C SER A 298 -3.24 -28.85 -7.75
N ILE A 299 -3.28 -27.70 -7.07
CA ILE A 299 -3.65 -26.43 -7.69
C ILE A 299 -2.37 -25.69 -8.01
N CYS A 300 -1.96 -25.61 -9.28
CA CYS A 300 -0.66 -25.04 -9.67
C CYS A 300 -0.79 -23.69 -10.37
N GLU A 301 0.16 -22.79 -10.09
CA GLU A 301 0.46 -21.54 -10.81
C GLU A 301 -0.76 -20.62 -11.02
N LYS A 302 -1.67 -20.59 -10.03
CA LYS A 302 -2.88 -19.76 -10.08
C LYS A 302 -2.62 -18.37 -9.56
N ARG A 303 -3.26 -17.39 -10.21
CA ARG A 303 -3.31 -16.01 -9.72
C ARG A 303 -4.23 -15.93 -8.52
N VAL A 304 -3.76 -15.30 -7.47
CA VAL A 304 -4.50 -15.10 -6.23
C VAL A 304 -4.62 -13.60 -5.93
N ARG A 305 -5.71 -13.21 -5.28
CA ARG A 305 -5.96 -11.84 -4.89
C ARG A 305 -6.62 -11.84 -3.52
N HIS A 306 -6.03 -11.13 -2.56
CA HIS A 306 -6.65 -11.01 -1.26
C HIS A 306 -7.73 -9.93 -1.33
N PRO A 307 -9.03 -10.23 -1.14
CA PRO A 307 -10.12 -9.27 -1.32
C PRO A 307 -10.07 -8.10 -0.32
N LEU A 308 -9.67 -8.37 0.92
CA LEU A 308 -9.54 -7.38 1.99
C LEU A 308 -8.17 -6.66 2.00
N LEU A 309 -7.06 -7.40 2.10
CA LEU A 309 -5.72 -6.85 2.30
C LEU A 309 -5.02 -6.20 1.09
N ALA A 310 -5.75 -5.94 0.00
CA ALA A 310 -5.27 -5.13 -1.13
C ALA A 310 -4.00 -5.60 -1.87
N TYR A 311 -3.60 -6.87 -1.80
CA TYR A 311 -2.50 -7.41 -2.61
C TYR A 311 -2.93 -8.54 -3.54
N GLN A 312 -2.06 -8.88 -4.50
CA GLN A 312 -2.24 -10.02 -5.41
C GLN A 312 -0.92 -10.76 -5.64
N GLY A 313 -0.98 -11.91 -6.30
CA GLY A 313 0.21 -12.65 -6.68
C GLY A 313 -0.09 -13.88 -7.51
N ARG A 314 0.93 -14.73 -7.63
CA ARG A 314 0.85 -16.08 -8.20
C ARG A 314 1.64 -16.98 -7.25
N PHE A 315 1.00 -18.03 -6.75
CA PHE A 315 1.65 -19.04 -5.92
C PHE A 315 2.04 -20.23 -6.80
N ASP A 316 3.06 -20.98 -6.37
CA ASP A 316 3.55 -22.13 -7.15
C ASP A 316 2.54 -23.28 -7.11
N ALA A 317 2.18 -23.77 -5.92
CA ALA A 317 1.15 -24.80 -5.78
C ALA A 317 0.42 -24.78 -4.43
N VAL A 318 -0.78 -25.38 -4.40
CA VAL A 318 -1.42 -25.89 -3.19
C VAL A 318 -1.56 -27.40 -3.35
N VAL A 319 -1.01 -28.15 -2.40
CA VAL A 319 -0.84 -29.61 -2.47
C VAL A 319 -1.33 -30.28 -1.19
N LYS A 320 -1.59 -31.58 -1.24
CA LYS A 320 -1.87 -32.38 -0.05
C LYS A 320 -0.56 -33.00 0.47
N TRP A 321 -0.18 -32.66 1.70
CA TRP A 321 1.06 -33.06 2.34
C TRP A 321 0.78 -33.47 3.79
N ASN A 322 1.17 -34.69 4.19
CA ASN A 322 0.88 -35.24 5.53
C ASN A 322 -0.61 -35.06 5.93
N ASP A 323 -1.52 -35.40 5.01
CA ASP A 323 -2.98 -35.27 5.10
C ASP A 323 -3.53 -33.85 5.23
N ASN A 324 -2.68 -32.82 5.10
CA ASN A 324 -3.05 -31.42 5.20
C ASN A 324 -2.88 -30.69 3.87
N TRP A 325 -3.84 -29.81 3.56
CA TRP A 325 -3.71 -28.89 2.42
C TRP A 325 -2.72 -27.78 2.76
N THR A 326 -1.70 -27.69 1.92
CA THR A 326 -0.47 -26.94 2.19
C THR A 326 -0.13 -26.09 0.99
N ILE A 327 0.12 -24.80 1.22
CA ILE A 327 0.67 -23.93 0.17
C ILE A 327 2.16 -24.21 0.02
N LEU A 328 2.61 -24.36 -1.21
CA LEU A 328 3.97 -24.78 -1.55
C LEU A 328 4.67 -23.68 -2.32
N ASP A 329 5.96 -23.47 -2.04
CA ASP A 329 6.84 -22.57 -2.78
C ASP A 329 8.17 -23.27 -3.08
N TRP A 330 8.52 -23.37 -4.37
CA TRP A 330 9.79 -23.90 -4.84
C TRP A 330 10.84 -22.80 -4.85
N LYS A 331 12.08 -23.13 -4.44
CA LYS A 331 13.22 -22.21 -4.49
C LYS A 331 14.45 -22.92 -5.03
N THR A 332 15.00 -22.40 -6.11
CA THR A 332 16.32 -22.82 -6.61
C THR A 332 17.41 -22.33 -5.67
N ALA A 333 18.29 -23.23 -5.25
CA ALA A 333 19.33 -22.93 -4.29
C ALA A 333 20.68 -23.53 -4.75
N PRO A 334 21.82 -22.86 -4.48
CA PRO A 334 23.14 -23.42 -4.75
C PRO A 334 23.33 -24.78 -4.06
N ALA A 335 24.11 -25.68 -4.66
CA ALA A 335 24.35 -27.04 -4.17
C ALA A 335 24.66 -27.15 -2.66
N ARG A 336 25.49 -26.24 -2.13
CA ARG A 336 25.92 -26.24 -0.71
C ARG A 336 25.09 -25.36 0.20
N SER A 337 24.05 -24.70 -0.33
CA SER A 337 23.18 -23.89 0.51
C SER A 337 22.23 -24.78 1.29
N SER A 338 22.05 -24.49 2.56
CA SER A 338 21.10 -25.17 3.41
C SER A 338 20.31 -24.12 4.19
N PHE A 339 18.98 -24.21 4.12
CA PHE A 339 18.10 -23.35 4.89
C PHE A 339 18.26 -23.61 6.40
N SER A 340 18.58 -24.85 6.78
CA SER A 340 18.74 -25.27 8.18
C SER A 340 20.04 -24.75 8.78
N GLN A 341 21.09 -24.57 7.95
CA GLN A 341 22.30 -23.84 8.36
C GLN A 341 22.07 -22.33 8.49
N GLN A 342 21.05 -21.79 7.81
CA GLN A 342 20.71 -20.38 7.85
C GLN A 342 19.83 -20.00 9.07
N ARG A 343 19.22 -20.98 9.77
CA ARG A 343 18.31 -20.82 10.94
C ARG A 343 17.06 -19.97 10.65
N GLU A 344 16.07 -20.04 11.54
CA GLU A 344 14.84 -19.20 11.51
C GLU A 344 15.16 -17.69 11.44
N GLU A 345 16.33 -17.29 11.95
CA GLU A 345 16.83 -15.91 11.98
C GLU A 345 17.33 -15.39 10.62
N SER A 346 17.44 -16.24 9.59
CA SER A 346 17.85 -15.80 8.26
C SER A 346 16.75 -14.96 7.61
N LEU A 347 17.14 -13.76 7.16
CA LEU A 347 16.28 -12.85 6.39
C LEU A 347 15.63 -13.54 5.17
N SER A 348 16.32 -14.52 4.57
CA SER A 348 15.79 -15.29 3.44
C SER A 348 14.67 -16.24 3.86
N TYR A 349 14.83 -16.96 4.98
CA TYR A 349 13.81 -17.86 5.51
C TYR A 349 12.55 -17.06 5.86
N ALA A 350 12.68 -16.04 6.69
CA ALA A 350 11.56 -15.19 7.09
C ALA A 350 10.85 -14.56 5.87
N SER A 351 11.59 -14.16 4.82
CA SER A 351 10.98 -13.65 3.59
C SER A 351 10.15 -14.70 2.84
N TYR A 352 10.60 -15.96 2.80
CA TYR A 352 9.86 -17.03 2.12
C TYR A 352 8.64 -17.48 2.91
N VAL A 353 8.74 -17.57 4.24
CA VAL A 353 7.59 -17.90 5.09
C VAL A 353 6.53 -16.78 5.04
N ARG A 354 6.94 -15.50 5.01
CA ARG A 354 6.02 -14.37 4.74
C ARG A 354 5.27 -14.53 3.42
N GLN A 355 5.97 -14.96 2.37
CA GLN A 355 5.36 -15.16 1.06
C GLN A 355 4.32 -16.30 1.10
N LEU A 356 4.65 -17.42 1.73
CA LEU A 356 3.73 -18.54 1.93
C LEU A 356 2.50 -18.13 2.75
N ALA A 357 2.69 -17.49 3.91
CA ALA A 357 1.60 -17.05 4.79
C ALA A 357 0.64 -16.09 4.07
N ALA A 358 1.15 -15.11 3.33
CA ALA A 358 0.28 -14.20 2.59
C ALA A 358 -0.42 -14.89 1.41
N TYR A 359 0.23 -15.82 0.70
CA TYR A 359 -0.46 -16.54 -0.37
C TYR A 359 -1.52 -17.50 0.17
N ALA A 360 -1.29 -18.17 1.30
CA ALA A 360 -2.30 -18.99 1.97
C ALA A 360 -3.51 -18.14 2.36
N SER A 361 -3.28 -17.00 3.01
CA SER A 361 -4.33 -16.05 3.39
C SER A 361 -5.10 -15.55 2.16
N ALA A 362 -4.41 -15.10 1.11
CA ALA A 362 -5.08 -14.63 -0.10
C ALA A 362 -5.88 -15.74 -0.77
N TYR A 363 -5.33 -16.96 -0.83
CA TYR A 363 -6.01 -18.12 -1.39
C TYR A 363 -7.29 -18.38 -0.60
N ASN A 364 -7.21 -18.55 0.72
CA ASN A 364 -8.33 -18.87 1.62
C ASN A 364 -9.48 -17.84 1.62
N TYR A 365 -9.24 -16.60 1.17
CA TYR A 365 -10.26 -15.54 1.07
C TYR A 365 -10.81 -15.33 -0.34
N ASP A 366 -10.11 -15.80 -1.36
CA ASP A 366 -10.42 -15.50 -2.75
C ASP A 366 -11.53 -16.43 -3.28
N VAL A 367 -12.70 -15.86 -3.60
CA VAL A 367 -13.90 -16.58 -4.03
C VAL A 367 -13.68 -17.46 -5.27
N ARG A 368 -12.65 -17.19 -6.08
CA ARG A 368 -12.32 -18.01 -7.26
C ARG A 368 -11.90 -19.43 -6.91
N PHE A 369 -11.68 -19.72 -5.63
CA PHE A 369 -11.31 -21.02 -5.10
C PHE A 369 -12.38 -21.57 -4.13
N GLU A 370 -13.62 -21.07 -4.16
CA GLU A 370 -14.69 -21.41 -3.21
C GLU A 370 -14.88 -22.92 -2.99
N ASP A 371 -14.87 -23.72 -4.04
CA ASP A 371 -15.04 -25.18 -3.98
C ASP A 371 -13.76 -25.96 -3.62
N LEU A 372 -12.65 -25.25 -3.35
CA LEU A 372 -11.36 -25.87 -3.08
C LEU A 372 -11.04 -25.87 -1.58
N PRO A 373 -10.16 -26.77 -1.11
CA PRO A 373 -9.80 -26.86 0.30
C PRO A 373 -9.04 -25.63 0.81
N ILE A 374 -9.06 -25.41 2.13
CA ILE A 374 -8.33 -24.34 2.81
C ILE A 374 -6.89 -24.79 3.06
N ALA A 375 -5.92 -23.95 2.71
CA ALA A 375 -4.50 -24.21 2.97
C ALA A 375 -4.06 -23.48 4.24
N LYS A 376 -3.65 -24.22 5.27
CA LYS A 376 -3.28 -23.65 6.58
C LYS A 376 -1.79 -23.79 6.91
N GLN A 377 -1.10 -24.68 6.20
CA GLN A 377 0.31 -24.95 6.39
C GLN A 377 1.11 -24.47 5.18
N GLY A 378 2.41 -24.27 5.37
CA GLY A 378 3.36 -23.98 4.31
C GLY A 378 4.30 -25.15 4.06
N LEU A 379 4.76 -25.30 2.81
CA LEU A 379 5.87 -26.17 2.45
C LEU A 379 6.85 -25.40 1.59
N LEU A 380 8.00 -25.05 2.18
CA LEU A 380 9.11 -24.45 1.44
C LEU A 380 10.05 -25.55 0.97
N VAL A 381 10.35 -25.56 -0.33
CA VAL A 381 11.18 -26.60 -0.97
C VAL A 381 12.42 -25.99 -1.61
N SER A 382 13.60 -26.38 -1.12
CA SER A 382 14.90 -25.96 -1.63
C SER A 382 15.44 -26.95 -2.66
N LEU A 383 15.31 -26.61 -3.94
CA LEU A 383 15.85 -27.41 -5.04
C LEU A 383 17.36 -27.15 -5.16
N LYS A 384 18.15 -28.23 -5.22
CA LYS A 384 19.62 -28.16 -5.24
C LYS A 384 20.16 -28.20 -6.66
N GLU A 385 21.08 -27.29 -6.95
CA GLU A 385 21.69 -27.09 -8.27
C GLU A 385 22.52 -28.29 -8.77
N ASP A 386 23.00 -29.14 -7.87
CA ASP A 386 23.75 -30.36 -8.16
C ASP A 386 22.87 -31.61 -8.35
N GLY A 387 21.56 -31.48 -8.11
CA GLY A 387 20.60 -32.58 -8.21
C GLY A 387 20.51 -33.44 -6.96
N ALA A 388 21.16 -33.05 -5.86
CA ALA A 388 20.92 -33.66 -4.56
C ALA A 388 19.42 -33.53 -4.16
N PRO A 389 18.87 -34.44 -3.35
CA PRO A 389 17.49 -34.37 -2.90
C PRO A 389 17.16 -33.00 -2.30
N ALA A 390 15.98 -32.46 -2.63
CA ALA A 390 15.56 -31.17 -2.13
C ALA A 390 15.43 -31.16 -0.61
N GLU A 391 15.67 -29.99 -0.02
CA GLU A 391 15.50 -29.76 1.40
C GLU A 391 14.08 -29.23 1.67
N LEU A 392 13.39 -29.80 2.65
CA LEU A 392 11.98 -29.54 2.93
C LEU A 392 11.80 -28.84 4.28
N TYR A 393 10.94 -27.84 4.29
CA TYR A 393 10.55 -27.09 5.48
C TYR A 393 9.03 -27.05 5.54
N GLN A 394 8.45 -27.87 6.39
CA GLN A 394 7.03 -27.80 6.69
C GLN A 394 6.82 -26.73 7.74
N ILE A 395 6.06 -25.70 7.39
CA ILE A 395 5.70 -24.61 8.28
C ILE A 395 4.31 -24.93 8.87
N PRO A 396 4.21 -25.14 10.20
CA PRO A 396 2.93 -25.45 10.84
C PRO A 396 1.98 -24.26 10.81
N GLU A 397 0.69 -24.53 11.03
CA GLU A 397 -0.38 -23.52 11.02
C GLU A 397 -0.12 -22.36 11.99
N GLU A 398 0.40 -22.64 13.19
CA GLU A 398 0.73 -21.62 14.19
C GLU A 398 1.80 -20.65 13.69
N GLU A 399 2.88 -21.15 13.09
CA GLU A 399 3.95 -20.31 12.52
C GLU A 399 3.45 -19.51 11.31
N MET A 400 2.60 -20.11 10.47
CA MET A 400 1.96 -19.42 9.35
C MET A 400 1.08 -18.25 9.83
N GLU A 401 0.29 -18.45 10.89
CA GLU A 401 -0.61 -17.42 11.45
C GLU A 401 0.20 -16.27 12.12
N ASN A 402 1.21 -16.63 12.90
CA ASN A 402 2.13 -15.65 13.49
C ASN A 402 2.83 -14.84 12.40
N THR A 403 3.30 -15.51 11.34
CA THR A 403 3.94 -14.84 10.20
C THR A 403 2.96 -13.95 9.42
N LEU A 404 1.68 -14.36 9.27
CA LEU A 404 0.67 -13.50 8.66
C LEU A 404 0.50 -12.19 9.43
N SER A 405 0.63 -12.20 10.75
CA SER A 405 0.58 -10.98 11.56
C SER A 405 1.72 -10.00 11.21
N ASP A 406 2.95 -10.48 11.07
CA ASP A 406 4.07 -9.69 10.57
C ASP A 406 3.85 -9.19 9.12
N VAL A 407 3.29 -10.04 8.25
CA VAL A 407 2.89 -9.61 6.89
C VAL A 407 1.87 -8.46 6.93
N LYS A 408 0.90 -8.49 7.85
CA LYS A 408 -0.09 -7.41 8.02
C LYS A 408 0.59 -6.10 8.45
N GLU A 409 1.56 -6.14 9.35
CA GLU A 409 2.34 -4.95 9.73
C GLU A 409 3.11 -4.37 8.54
N LYS A 410 3.75 -5.24 7.77
CA LYS A 410 4.45 -4.89 6.54
C LYS A 410 3.52 -4.27 5.49
N LEU A 411 2.32 -4.82 5.31
CA LEU A 411 1.29 -4.23 4.46
C LEU A 411 0.83 -2.86 4.96
N ARG A 412 0.63 -2.68 6.26
CA ARG A 412 0.29 -1.37 6.86
C ARG A 412 1.38 -0.34 6.57
N GLU A 413 2.65 -0.71 6.77
CA GLU A 413 3.80 0.17 6.46
C GLU A 413 3.81 0.60 4.99
N PHE A 414 3.65 -0.37 4.08
CA PHE A 414 3.60 -0.11 2.64
C PHE A 414 2.46 0.86 2.29
N TRP A 415 1.23 0.56 2.72
CA TRP A 415 0.06 1.36 2.41
C TRP A 415 0.11 2.75 3.03
N SER A 416 0.66 2.87 4.24
CA SER A 416 0.91 4.16 4.88
C SER A 416 1.84 5.02 4.04
N LYS A 417 2.96 4.47 3.55
CA LYS A 417 3.91 5.22 2.71
C LYS A 417 3.34 5.56 1.33
N VAL A 418 2.55 4.65 0.76
CA VAL A 418 1.86 4.90 -0.52
C VAL A 418 0.86 6.04 -0.37
N THR A 419 0.03 6.02 0.67
CA THR A 419 -1.02 7.02 0.91
C THR A 419 -0.48 8.38 1.35
N SER A 420 0.63 8.41 2.10
CA SER A 420 1.28 9.68 2.48
C SER A 420 1.98 10.37 1.30
N SER A 421 2.28 9.65 0.23
CA SER A 421 2.93 10.22 -0.95
C SER A 421 1.92 10.95 -1.84
N LYS A 422 2.12 12.26 -2.03
CA LYS A 422 1.31 13.10 -2.92
C LYS A 422 1.58 12.84 -4.41
N GLY A 423 2.73 12.26 -4.75
CA GLY A 423 3.16 12.04 -6.14
C GLY A 423 2.54 10.79 -6.78
N THR A 424 2.46 10.78 -8.11
CA THR A 424 2.10 9.59 -8.90
C THR A 424 3.27 8.59 -9.00
N ASN A 425 4.50 9.04 -8.80
CA ASN A 425 5.69 8.18 -8.76
C ASN A 425 6.23 8.12 -7.33
N ILE A 426 6.31 6.91 -6.78
CA ILE A 426 6.74 6.66 -5.40
C ILE A 426 8.01 5.81 -5.45
N ASP A 427 9.09 6.30 -4.85
CA ASP A 427 10.39 5.64 -4.88
C ASP A 427 10.71 4.98 -3.54
N PHE A 428 10.64 3.66 -3.53
CA PHE A 428 11.05 2.78 -2.43
C PHE A 428 12.38 2.07 -2.71
N ALA A 429 13.02 2.32 -3.85
CA ALA A 429 14.28 1.65 -4.13
C ALA A 429 15.35 2.10 -3.13
N TYR A 430 16.05 1.13 -2.54
CA TYR A 430 17.13 1.39 -1.59
C TYR A 430 18.25 2.19 -2.27
N LYS A 431 18.66 3.26 -1.61
CA LYS A 431 19.79 4.10 -1.97
C LYS A 431 20.80 4.06 -0.82
N PRO A 432 22.10 3.86 -1.10
CA PRO A 432 23.09 3.98 -0.04
C PRO A 432 23.06 5.40 0.56
N PRO A 433 23.37 5.56 1.85
CA PRO A 433 23.64 6.88 2.42
C PRO A 433 24.81 7.52 1.64
N ILE A 434 24.71 8.84 1.41
CA ILE A 434 25.75 9.65 0.75
C ILE A 434 26.93 9.83 1.69
#